data_AF-A0A0D9XS09-F1
#
_entry.id   AF-A0A0D9XS09-F1
#
_cell.length_a   1.000
_cell.length_b   1.000
_cell.length_c   1.000
_cell.angle_alpha   90.00
_cell.angle_beta   90.00
_cell.angle_gamma   90.00
#
_symmetry.space_group_name_H-M   'P 1'
#
loop_
_entity.id
_entity.type
_entity.pdbx_description
1 polymer ?
#
loop_
_entity_poly.entity_id
_entity_poly.type
_entity_poly.pdbx_seq_one_letter_code
_entity_poly.pdbx_strand_id
1 'polypeptide(L)'
;MGLQLITPNLLACLFYALLFAQVTSVTEGTEVKVSTTPVFPMIPRNQAHKDFQMLLRVEAPTAADLNVRFSIDLVVVVDVGEGENLNLVKKAMKFAIRQLNDKDSLTVVSTINNPEELKNFSTHIGGRRRIAEKKVDQLRGRDNAHRTWEETLKMLNSQPESSLDGRERFIMLVTDNNSSRYNVTEMLLMNFQYSVHTFGLGTAHDPSVLQLIAARSMGTYSFLDDDNLHKLDGALALCLGGLTSVVTTVGTRVMLDAAIDGGAKITKIDSGGYPSYIYENTSGEIIIRALYAGEVRNFIVHLNVPAAKPDFVADTGVCRNQQLLLIANLVGPNIEAGSIQDLLIVQRPKTTVLPIVPYPIVVNQIFQFQVLEMVDIFIAEEIKETKDEKDDDEETKDDKDDNNEETKDKEEEEEEDNDEEKSRSKRKRKLGNKLKRKMDKLVMEHKFSIGLNLGVGGLPSVISTVALVLTAVGSVATSAIALSLLSSLMMQRPTAMGSPNLVIDAFLTMEMRLKQQMAIKVNGTAECDYSCIDPVPPSLFVLGEDNTYHFNSEAYQGILSTDEINQMMSKLYQENAPKNIFIQKKEQKRSAMLRSRKGLVKANSLNQCPATPTSDEQQPEQQQ
;
A
#
# COMPACT_ATOMS: atom_id res chain seq x y z
N MET A 1 -33.32 -18.25 44.27
CA MET A 1 -32.83 -17.74 42.97
C MET A 1 -32.84 -16.23 43.03
N GLY A 2 -31.76 -15.62 43.52
CA GLY A 2 -31.64 -14.16 43.63
C GLY A 2 -30.88 -13.62 42.43
N LEU A 3 -31.56 -12.84 41.57
CA LEU A 3 -30.90 -11.90 40.69
C LEU A 3 -30.18 -10.88 41.59
N GLN A 4 -28.84 -10.96 41.65
CA GLN A 4 -28.06 -9.87 42.25
C GLN A 4 -28.25 -8.62 41.39
N LEU A 5 -28.77 -7.57 42.02
CA LEU A 5 -28.88 -6.23 41.44
C LEU A 5 -27.50 -5.80 40.92
N ILE A 6 -27.43 -5.56 39.61
CA ILE A 6 -26.35 -4.82 38.98
C ILE A 6 -26.33 -3.44 39.63
N THR A 7 -25.30 -3.15 40.42
CA THR A 7 -25.15 -1.85 41.09
C THR A 7 -25.10 -0.73 40.04
N PRO A 8 -25.62 0.48 40.34
CA PRO A 8 -25.62 1.59 39.38
C PRO A 8 -24.20 1.97 38.91
N ASN A 9 -23.16 1.67 39.70
CA ASN A 9 -21.76 1.86 39.33
C ASN A 9 -21.25 0.85 38.29
N LEU A 10 -21.76 -0.39 38.29
CA LEU A 10 -21.39 -1.40 37.29
C LEU A 10 -22.08 -1.12 35.95
N LEU A 11 -23.33 -0.64 36.00
CA LEU A 11 -24.05 -0.18 34.82
C LEU A 11 -23.41 1.09 34.26
N ALA A 12 -23.00 2.05 35.10
CA ALA A 12 -22.25 3.24 34.68
C ALA A 12 -20.87 2.89 34.10
N CYS A 13 -20.15 1.89 34.64
CA CYS A 13 -18.90 1.40 34.06
C CYS A 13 -19.10 0.64 32.75
N LEU A 14 -20.18 -0.12 32.60
CA LEU A 14 -20.55 -0.75 31.33
C LEU A 14 -20.96 0.30 30.30
N PHE A 15 -21.71 1.34 30.69
CA PHE A 15 -22.06 2.46 29.83
C PHE A 15 -20.85 3.33 29.49
N TYR A 16 -19.89 3.54 30.40
CA TYR A 16 -18.62 4.22 30.10
C TYR A 16 -17.74 3.35 29.19
N ALA A 17 -17.64 2.04 29.44
CA ALA A 17 -16.89 1.12 28.59
C ALA A 17 -17.53 0.98 27.20
N LEU A 18 -18.87 1.02 27.09
CA LEU A 18 -19.61 1.02 25.83
C LEU A 18 -19.59 2.39 25.13
N LEU A 19 -19.63 3.50 25.87
CA LEU A 19 -19.46 4.84 25.29
C LEU A 19 -18.03 5.02 24.77
N PHE A 20 -17.00 4.57 25.50
CA PHE A 20 -15.61 4.62 25.02
C PHE A 20 -15.27 3.53 24.00
N ALA A 21 -16.01 2.41 23.96
CA ALA A 21 -15.98 1.48 22.83
C ALA A 21 -16.77 1.99 21.60
N GLN A 22 -17.52 3.09 21.73
CA GLN A 22 -18.31 3.69 20.65
C GLN A 22 -18.05 5.19 20.41
N VAL A 23 -16.94 5.76 20.91
CA VAL A 23 -16.35 6.95 20.25
C VAL A 23 -15.35 6.50 19.18
N THR A 24 -15.75 5.52 18.37
CA THR A 24 -15.47 5.65 16.95
C THR A 24 -16.67 6.43 16.42
N SER A 25 -16.52 7.73 16.16
CA SER A 25 -17.34 8.33 15.12
C SER A 25 -17.03 7.52 13.86
N VAL A 26 -17.87 6.52 13.59
CA VAL A 26 -17.91 5.85 12.31
C VAL A 26 -18.50 6.89 11.36
N THR A 27 -17.66 7.81 10.91
CA THR A 27 -17.74 8.32 9.54
C THR A 27 -17.40 7.13 8.67
N GLU A 28 -18.43 6.34 8.38
CA GLU A 28 -18.32 5.11 7.60
C GLU A 28 -17.70 5.47 6.24
N GLY A 29 -16.45 5.05 6.01
CA GLY A 29 -15.87 4.84 4.69
C GLY A 29 -14.87 5.88 4.16
N THR A 30 -14.86 7.16 4.58
CA THR A 30 -14.16 8.19 3.78
C THR A 30 -12.80 8.66 4.28
N GLU A 31 -12.38 8.28 5.49
CA GLU A 31 -11.18 8.83 6.14
C GLU A 31 -10.15 7.77 6.50
N VAL A 32 -8.88 8.19 6.59
CA VAL A 32 -7.77 7.33 7.03
C VAL A 32 -7.96 6.97 8.50
N LYS A 33 -7.74 5.71 8.84
CA LYS A 33 -7.84 5.21 10.21
C LYS A 33 -6.46 4.97 10.80
N VAL A 34 -6.22 5.46 12.01
CA VAL A 34 -5.10 5.04 12.86
C VAL A 34 -5.63 4.12 13.95
N SER A 35 -4.90 3.06 14.24
CA SER A 35 -5.24 2.10 15.29
C SER A 35 -3.99 1.57 15.98
N THR A 36 -4.13 1.30 17.26
CA THR A 36 -3.08 0.88 18.19
C THR A 36 -3.53 -0.43 18.84
N THR A 37 -2.73 -1.49 18.71
CA THR A 37 -3.03 -2.80 19.31
C THR A 37 -1.85 -3.24 20.17
N PRO A 38 -2.01 -3.38 21.50
CA PRO A 38 -0.92 -3.85 22.34
C PRO A 38 -0.58 -5.31 22.04
N VAL A 39 0.65 -5.77 22.30
CA VAL A 39 0.97 -7.21 22.22
C VAL A 39 0.15 -8.02 23.23
N PHE A 40 -0.11 -7.45 24.42
CA PHE A 40 -0.95 -8.04 25.45
C PHE A 40 -2.02 -7.05 25.92
N PRO A 41 -3.30 -7.44 26.03
CA PRO A 41 -4.35 -6.55 26.52
C PRO A 41 -4.22 -6.20 28.01
N MET A 42 -3.47 -7.00 28.77
CA MET A 42 -3.33 -6.92 30.21
C MET A 42 -1.87 -7.07 30.63
N ILE A 43 -1.44 -6.25 31.60
CA ILE A 43 -0.12 -6.35 32.24
C ILE A 43 -0.32 -6.20 33.76
N PRO A 44 0.27 -7.05 34.62
CA PRO A 44 0.11 -6.94 36.07
C PRO A 44 0.50 -5.55 36.59
N ARG A 45 -0.28 -5.04 37.53
CA ARG A 45 -0.14 -3.66 38.03
C ARG A 45 1.25 -3.36 38.61
N ASN A 46 1.80 -4.31 39.36
CA ASN A 46 3.09 -4.19 40.05
C ASN A 46 4.29 -4.54 39.15
N GLN A 47 4.08 -4.83 37.87
CA GLN A 47 5.13 -5.21 36.94
C GLN A 47 5.42 -4.09 35.94
N ALA A 48 6.72 -3.81 35.79
CA ALA A 48 7.24 -3.05 34.67
C ALA A 48 7.56 -4.00 33.51
N HIS A 49 7.45 -3.50 32.29
CA HIS A 49 7.76 -4.22 31.06
C HIS A 49 8.73 -3.38 30.24
N LYS A 50 9.99 -3.84 30.12
CA LYS A 50 11.06 -3.05 29.48
C LYS A 50 10.92 -2.95 27.96
N ASP A 51 10.32 -3.96 27.35
CA ASP A 51 10.09 -4.05 25.91
C ASP A 51 8.66 -4.48 25.63
N PHE A 52 7.72 -3.58 25.85
CA PHE A 52 6.30 -3.79 25.55
C PHE A 52 6.01 -3.35 24.12
N GLN A 53 5.71 -4.32 23.26
CA GLN A 53 5.48 -4.08 21.84
C GLN A 53 4.01 -3.73 21.59
N MET A 54 3.78 -2.88 20.60
CA MET A 54 2.44 -2.56 20.13
C MET A 54 2.45 -2.34 18.62
N LEU A 55 1.38 -2.77 17.96
CA LEU A 55 1.14 -2.54 16.54
C LEU A 55 0.47 -1.19 16.36
N LEU A 56 1.12 -0.32 15.61
CA LEU A 56 0.52 0.87 15.04
C LEU A 56 0.12 0.56 13.60
N ARG A 57 -1.17 0.68 13.30
CA ARG A 57 -1.74 0.40 11.98
C ARG A 57 -2.43 1.62 11.43
N VAL A 58 -1.99 2.06 10.25
CA VAL A 58 -2.58 3.15 9.47
C VAL A 58 -3.23 2.56 8.24
N GLU A 59 -4.54 2.76 8.08
CA GLU A 59 -5.35 2.16 7.03
C GLU A 59 -6.04 3.24 6.21
N ALA A 60 -5.81 3.20 4.90
CA ALA A 60 -6.52 4.05 3.96
C ALA A 60 -7.92 3.48 3.67
N PRO A 61 -8.91 4.35 3.44
CA PRO A 61 -10.22 3.92 2.94
C PRO A 61 -10.08 3.23 1.58
N THR A 62 -11.02 2.33 1.26
CA THR A 62 -10.99 1.64 -0.03
C THR A 62 -11.46 2.57 -1.14
N ALA A 63 -11.07 2.28 -2.39
CA ALA A 63 -11.46 3.09 -3.56
C ALA A 63 -12.97 3.23 -3.74
N ALA A 64 -13.74 2.20 -3.35
CA ALA A 64 -15.20 2.23 -3.39
C ALA A 64 -15.79 3.23 -2.37
N ASP A 65 -15.09 3.45 -1.26
CA ASP A 65 -15.51 4.34 -0.19
C ASP A 65 -15.02 5.79 -0.43
N LEU A 66 -14.20 6.03 -1.46
CA LEU A 66 -13.66 7.35 -1.80
C LEU A 66 -14.57 8.13 -2.76
N ASN A 67 -15.00 9.32 -2.33
CA ASN A 67 -15.70 10.26 -3.22
C ASN A 67 -14.74 11.08 -4.10
N VAL A 68 -13.51 11.33 -3.64
CA VAL A 68 -12.49 12.14 -4.32
C VAL A 68 -11.09 11.63 -3.92
N ARG A 69 -10.19 11.45 -4.89
CA ARG A 69 -8.75 11.24 -4.65
C ARG A 69 -7.96 12.54 -4.87
N PHE A 70 -6.74 12.60 -4.35
CA PHE A 70 -5.81 13.68 -4.70
C PHE A 70 -5.31 13.53 -6.14
N SER A 71 -5.21 14.66 -6.85
CA SER A 71 -4.54 14.71 -8.16
C SER A 71 -3.03 14.62 -7.98
N ILE A 72 -2.36 13.95 -8.91
CA ILE A 72 -0.91 13.75 -8.85
C ILE A 72 -0.18 14.52 -9.94
N ASP A 73 1.10 14.77 -9.70
CA ASP A 73 2.07 15.17 -10.69
C ASP A 73 3.07 14.04 -10.94
N LEU A 74 2.90 13.30 -12.04
CA LEU A 74 3.76 12.19 -12.39
C LEU A 74 4.89 12.67 -13.28
N VAL A 75 6.13 12.50 -12.83
CA VAL A 75 7.34 12.70 -13.65
C VAL A 75 7.91 11.34 -14.02
N VAL A 76 8.09 11.07 -15.30
CA VAL A 76 8.73 9.84 -15.78
C VAL A 76 10.07 10.17 -16.40
N VAL A 77 11.14 9.68 -15.79
CA VAL A 77 12.51 9.76 -16.32
C VAL A 77 12.78 8.48 -17.09
N VAL A 78 12.91 8.62 -18.41
CA VAL A 78 13.19 7.54 -19.34
C VAL A 78 14.67 7.57 -19.70
N ASP A 79 15.38 6.57 -19.23
CA ASP A 79 16.79 6.39 -19.47
C ASP A 79 16.99 4.99 -20.06
N VAL A 80 16.62 4.79 -21.32
CA VAL A 80 16.74 3.49 -22.00
C VAL A 80 17.50 3.64 -23.31
N GLY A 81 18.23 2.62 -23.75
CA GLY A 81 18.89 2.61 -25.05
C GLY A 81 17.90 2.73 -26.22
N GLU A 82 18.41 3.13 -27.38
CA GLU A 82 17.65 3.02 -28.63
C GLU A 82 17.34 1.54 -28.93
N GLY A 83 16.15 1.26 -29.50
CA GLY A 83 15.75 -0.09 -29.88
C GLY A 83 14.46 -0.59 -29.23
N GLU A 84 14.40 -1.90 -28.94
CA GLU A 84 13.19 -2.59 -28.49
C GLU A 84 12.69 -2.09 -27.13
N ASN A 85 13.59 -1.91 -26.15
CA ASN A 85 13.26 -1.40 -24.83
C ASN A 85 12.55 -0.03 -24.90
N LEU A 86 13.02 0.88 -25.76
CA LEU A 86 12.37 2.16 -25.97
C LEU A 86 10.95 2.01 -26.52
N ASN A 87 10.74 1.09 -27.47
CA ASN A 87 9.40 0.83 -28.02
C ASN A 87 8.45 0.27 -26.94
N LEU A 88 8.95 -0.61 -26.09
CA LEU A 88 8.20 -1.14 -24.94
C LEU A 88 7.87 -0.03 -23.93
N VAL A 89 8.82 0.86 -23.63
CA VAL A 89 8.58 2.04 -22.77
C VAL A 89 7.53 2.95 -23.39
N LYS A 90 7.62 3.26 -24.69
CA LYS A 90 6.60 4.08 -25.38
C LYS A 90 5.22 3.46 -25.28
N LYS A 91 5.11 2.14 -25.50
CA LYS A 91 3.86 1.39 -25.37
C LYS A 91 3.29 1.47 -23.95
N ALA A 92 4.11 1.19 -22.94
CA ALA A 92 3.72 1.24 -21.54
C ALA A 92 3.35 2.67 -21.08
N MET A 93 4.03 3.69 -21.60
CA MET A 93 3.71 5.10 -21.33
C MET A 93 2.40 5.55 -21.96
N LYS A 94 2.06 5.07 -23.15
CA LYS A 94 0.71 5.30 -23.73
C LYS A 94 -0.37 4.67 -22.87
N PHE A 95 -0.15 3.46 -22.33
CA PHE A 95 -1.04 2.89 -21.33
C PHE A 95 -1.15 3.81 -20.10
N ALA A 96 -0.02 4.25 -19.53
CA ALA A 96 0.01 5.13 -18.38
C ALA A 96 -0.80 6.42 -18.57
N ILE A 97 -0.63 7.12 -19.71
CA ILE A 97 -1.36 8.35 -20.06
C ILE A 97 -2.88 8.15 -19.99
N ARG A 98 -3.37 6.99 -20.41
CA ARG A 98 -4.81 6.68 -20.42
C ARG A 98 -5.34 6.35 -19.03
N GLN A 99 -4.48 5.91 -18.12
CA GLN A 99 -4.83 5.60 -16.74
C GLN A 99 -4.84 6.81 -15.80
N LEU A 100 -4.34 7.97 -16.26
CA LEU A 100 -4.35 9.23 -15.50
C LEU A 100 -5.69 9.96 -15.62
N ASN A 101 -6.12 10.61 -14.54
CA ASN A 101 -7.33 11.43 -14.53
C ASN A 101 -7.08 12.78 -15.20
N ASP A 102 -8.15 13.46 -15.61
CA ASP A 102 -8.06 14.78 -16.26
C ASP A 102 -7.38 15.85 -15.40
N LYS A 103 -7.46 15.69 -14.07
CA LYS A 103 -6.81 16.59 -13.11
C LYS A 103 -5.34 16.29 -12.90
N ASP A 104 -4.81 15.14 -13.31
CA ASP A 104 -3.40 14.82 -13.11
C ASP A 104 -2.50 15.58 -14.10
N SER A 105 -1.23 15.71 -13.76
CA SER A 105 -0.18 16.17 -14.67
C SER A 105 0.82 15.05 -14.94
N LEU A 106 1.36 15.07 -16.16
CA LEU A 106 2.42 14.18 -16.60
C LEU A 106 3.56 15.03 -17.18
N THR A 107 4.78 14.71 -16.78
CA THR A 107 6.01 15.21 -17.38
C THR A 107 6.87 14.01 -17.77
N VAL A 108 7.20 13.86 -19.04
CA VAL A 108 8.11 12.80 -19.50
C VAL A 108 9.45 13.43 -19.86
N VAL A 109 10.52 12.90 -19.28
CA VAL A 109 11.88 13.39 -19.41
C VAL A 109 12.73 12.25 -19.93
N SER A 110 13.17 12.33 -21.18
CA SER A 110 14.29 11.50 -21.64
C SER A 110 15.60 12.08 -21.11
N THR A 111 16.62 11.25 -20.90
CA THR A 111 17.99 11.71 -20.58
C THR A 111 18.61 12.58 -21.68
N ILE A 112 17.98 12.59 -22.85
CA ILE A 112 18.03 13.67 -23.83
C ILE A 112 16.93 14.66 -23.45
N ASN A 113 17.26 15.83 -22.90
CA ASN A 113 16.55 17.11 -23.14
C ASN A 113 17.11 18.21 -22.21
N ASN A 114 17.16 19.44 -22.72
CA ASN A 114 17.62 20.60 -21.96
C ASN A 114 16.56 21.07 -20.93
N PRO A 115 16.89 21.96 -19.98
CA PRO A 115 15.93 22.44 -18.99
C PRO A 115 14.72 23.20 -19.57
N GLU A 116 14.84 23.76 -20.78
CA GLU A 116 13.76 24.49 -21.46
C GLU A 116 12.69 23.53 -22.01
N GLU A 117 13.08 22.33 -22.44
CA GLU A 117 12.18 21.28 -22.91
C GLU A 117 11.42 20.57 -21.79
N LEU A 118 11.95 20.57 -20.57
CA LEU A 118 11.23 20.08 -19.38
C LEU A 118 9.90 20.85 -19.18
N LYS A 119 9.91 22.17 -19.43
CA LYS A 119 8.70 23.01 -19.42
C LYS A 119 7.78 22.68 -20.59
N ASN A 120 8.33 22.25 -21.72
CA ASN A 120 7.57 21.88 -22.91
C ASN A 120 6.92 20.49 -22.79
N PHE A 121 7.46 19.57 -21.97
CA PHE A 121 6.94 18.22 -21.76
C PHE A 121 6.01 18.05 -20.56
N SER A 122 5.85 19.09 -19.73
CA SER A 122 4.81 19.11 -18.70
C SER A 122 3.44 19.36 -19.34
N THR A 123 2.47 18.48 -19.09
CA THR A 123 1.12 18.60 -19.66
C THR A 123 0.09 18.12 -18.65
N HIS A 124 -0.85 18.99 -18.29
CA HIS A 124 -2.10 18.56 -17.66
C HIS A 124 -2.83 17.61 -18.60
N ILE A 125 -3.23 16.45 -18.09
CA ILE A 125 -3.78 15.37 -18.91
C ILE A 125 -5.16 15.74 -19.48
N GLY A 126 -5.95 16.54 -18.77
CA GLY A 126 -7.28 16.97 -19.15
C GLY A 126 -7.37 17.52 -20.59
N GLY A 127 -8.00 16.75 -21.47
CA GLY A 127 -8.18 17.09 -22.89
C GLY A 127 -6.91 17.02 -23.76
N ARG A 128 -5.75 16.64 -23.20
CA ARG A 128 -4.45 16.65 -23.89
C ARG A 128 -3.78 15.28 -23.99
N ARG A 129 -4.46 14.18 -23.65
CA ARG A 129 -3.95 12.80 -23.77
C ARG A 129 -3.30 12.51 -25.12
N ARG A 130 -3.97 12.84 -26.24
CA ARG A 130 -3.42 12.65 -27.59
C ARG A 130 -2.13 13.41 -27.84
N ILE A 131 -1.96 14.60 -27.22
CA ILE A 131 -0.74 15.39 -27.33
C ILE A 131 0.38 14.72 -26.52
N ALA A 132 0.07 14.23 -25.32
CA ALA A 132 1.03 13.48 -24.50
C ALA A 132 1.48 12.19 -25.20
N GLU A 133 0.57 11.45 -25.83
CA GLU A 133 0.91 10.23 -26.60
C GLU A 133 1.83 10.56 -27.78
N LYS A 134 1.54 11.61 -28.56
CA LYS A 134 2.41 12.07 -29.65
C LYS A 134 3.80 12.48 -29.18
N LYS A 135 3.90 13.08 -27.99
CA LYS A 135 5.18 13.42 -27.36
C LYS A 135 5.97 12.16 -26.95
N VAL A 136 5.28 11.14 -26.44
CA VAL A 136 5.89 9.83 -26.14
C VAL A 136 6.41 9.18 -27.43
N ASP A 137 5.70 9.27 -28.54
CA ASP A 137 6.16 8.75 -29.84
C ASP A 137 7.48 9.38 -30.30
N GLN A 138 7.70 10.65 -29.94
CA GLN A 138 8.90 11.43 -30.29
C GLN A 138 10.10 11.16 -29.37
N LEU A 139 9.94 10.38 -28.30
CA LEU A 139 11.06 10.03 -27.42
C LEU A 139 12.17 9.33 -28.20
N ARG A 140 13.40 9.66 -27.85
CA ARG A 140 14.62 9.03 -28.35
C ARG A 140 15.30 8.30 -27.21
N GLY A 141 15.97 7.21 -27.56
CA GLY A 141 16.80 6.44 -26.65
C GLY A 141 18.09 7.18 -26.34
N ARG A 142 18.76 6.74 -25.27
CA ARG A 142 19.99 7.32 -24.76
C ARG A 142 21.11 7.32 -25.80
N ASP A 143 21.80 8.44 -25.94
CA ASP A 143 23.03 8.59 -26.74
C ASP A 143 24.23 8.93 -25.80
N ASN A 144 25.45 8.60 -26.22
CA ASN A 144 26.67 8.60 -25.40
C ASN A 144 27.17 10.00 -25.01
N ALA A 145 26.58 11.08 -25.54
CA ALA A 145 27.03 12.45 -25.40
C ALA A 145 26.26 13.31 -24.36
N HIS A 146 25.34 12.73 -23.58
CA HIS A 146 24.27 13.48 -22.92
C HIS A 146 24.07 13.20 -21.41
N ARG A 147 23.20 14.04 -20.83
CA ARG A 147 22.95 14.21 -19.39
C ARG A 147 22.51 12.92 -18.70
N THR A 148 23.19 12.52 -17.63
CA THR A 148 22.82 11.35 -16.82
C THR A 148 21.49 11.58 -16.09
N TRP A 149 20.69 10.53 -15.88
CA TRP A 149 19.46 10.59 -15.07
C TRP A 149 19.70 11.17 -13.67
N GLU A 150 20.92 11.04 -13.11
CA GLU A 150 21.33 11.64 -11.84
C GLU A 150 21.19 13.16 -11.84
N GLU A 151 21.69 13.84 -12.88
CA GLU A 151 21.55 15.29 -13.02
C GLU A 151 20.09 15.69 -13.20
N THR A 152 19.31 14.87 -13.90
CA THR A 152 17.86 15.07 -14.02
C THR A 152 17.17 14.98 -12.67
N LEU A 153 17.50 13.98 -11.85
CA LEU A 153 16.97 13.87 -10.49
C LEU A 153 17.42 15.05 -9.62
N LYS A 154 18.68 15.51 -9.75
CA LYS A 154 19.18 16.69 -9.00
C LYS A 154 18.42 17.94 -9.39
N MET A 155 18.20 18.13 -10.68
CA MET A 155 17.39 19.22 -11.20
C MET A 155 15.96 19.15 -10.67
N LEU A 156 15.31 17.98 -10.75
CA LEU A 156 13.94 17.78 -10.26
C LEU A 156 13.81 18.03 -8.75
N ASN A 157 14.79 17.58 -7.95
CA ASN A 157 14.85 17.84 -6.51
C ASN A 157 15.23 19.29 -6.17
N SER A 158 15.84 20.04 -7.08
CA SER A 158 16.17 21.45 -6.87
C SER A 158 15.07 22.41 -7.32
N GLN A 159 14.03 21.90 -7.99
CA GLN A 159 12.86 22.72 -8.28
C GLN A 159 12.17 23.05 -6.96
N PRO A 160 11.68 24.29 -6.78
CA PRO A 160 10.90 24.62 -5.60
C PRO A 160 9.76 23.61 -5.48
N GLU A 161 9.39 23.23 -4.25
CA GLU A 161 8.16 22.47 -3.97
C GLU A 161 7.05 23.16 -4.75
N SER A 162 6.72 22.60 -5.91
CA SER A 162 5.88 23.31 -6.83
C SER A 162 4.54 23.34 -6.15
N SER A 163 4.11 24.54 -5.77
CA SER A 163 2.78 24.91 -5.31
C SER A 163 1.75 24.73 -6.43
N LEU A 164 1.82 23.60 -7.12
CA LEU A 164 0.83 23.10 -8.04
C LEU A 164 -0.30 22.53 -7.19
N ASP A 165 -1.13 23.42 -6.64
CA ASP A 165 -2.53 23.12 -6.34
C ASP A 165 -2.77 21.90 -5.42
N GLY A 166 -1.87 21.65 -4.45
CA GLY A 166 -1.98 20.52 -3.51
C GLY A 166 -1.72 19.13 -4.11
N ARG A 167 -1.00 19.02 -5.24
CA ARG A 167 -0.66 17.75 -5.90
C ARG A 167 0.58 17.10 -5.29
N GLU A 168 0.50 15.79 -5.06
CA GLU A 168 1.67 14.97 -4.74
C GLU A 168 2.48 14.70 -6.01
N ARG A 169 3.79 14.96 -5.97
CA ARG A 169 4.70 14.62 -7.08
C ARG A 169 5.38 13.28 -6.85
N PHE A 170 5.30 12.42 -7.86
CA PHE A 170 6.01 11.14 -7.91
C PHE A 170 6.94 11.10 -9.11
N ILE A 171 8.09 10.43 -8.94
CA ILE A 171 9.04 10.19 -10.01
C ILE A 171 9.04 8.69 -10.33
N MET A 172 8.93 8.33 -11.60
CA MET A 172 9.21 6.99 -12.10
C MET A 172 10.50 7.04 -12.92
N LEU A 173 11.54 6.33 -12.50
CA LEU A 173 12.78 6.18 -13.26
C LEU A 173 12.76 4.82 -13.94
N VAL A 174 12.84 4.79 -15.27
CA VAL A 174 12.91 3.56 -16.06
C VAL A 174 14.26 3.50 -16.74
N THR A 175 15.03 2.44 -16.48
CA THR A 175 16.36 2.28 -17.07
C THR A 175 16.76 0.86 -17.39
N ASP A 176 17.56 0.71 -18.44
CA ASP A 176 18.17 -0.55 -18.89
C ASP A 176 19.71 -0.55 -18.77
N ASN A 177 20.30 0.47 -18.13
CA ASN A 177 21.75 0.66 -18.12
C ASN A 177 22.45 0.12 -16.88
N ASN A 178 23.70 -0.30 -17.10
CA ASN A 178 24.59 -0.81 -16.08
C ASN A 178 25.25 0.31 -15.25
N SER A 179 25.78 -0.10 -14.10
CA SER A 179 26.26 0.81 -13.05
C SER A 179 27.64 1.39 -13.17
N SER A 180 28.42 1.00 -14.18
CA SER A 180 29.83 1.34 -14.27
C SER A 180 30.12 2.85 -14.38
N ARG A 181 29.08 3.70 -14.37
CA ARG A 181 29.14 5.15 -14.50
C ARG A 181 28.56 5.94 -13.32
N TYR A 182 28.04 5.30 -12.27
CA TYR A 182 27.29 6.03 -11.22
C TYR A 182 28.12 6.35 -9.98
N ASN A 183 27.94 7.56 -9.46
CA ASN A 183 28.60 8.00 -8.23
C ASN A 183 27.69 7.72 -7.02
N VAL A 184 27.82 6.52 -6.45
CA VAL A 184 27.05 6.08 -5.27
C VAL A 184 27.19 7.05 -4.09
N THR A 185 28.37 7.66 -3.90
CA THR A 185 28.60 8.64 -2.83
C THR A 185 27.71 9.87 -3.00
N GLU A 186 27.57 10.37 -4.22
CA GLU A 186 26.72 11.53 -4.47
C GLU A 186 25.23 11.21 -4.24
N MET A 187 24.80 10.00 -4.61
CA MET A 187 23.43 9.53 -4.36
C MET A 187 23.13 9.40 -2.86
N LEU A 188 24.11 8.99 -2.05
CA LEU A 188 23.99 8.93 -0.59
C LEU A 188 23.92 10.31 0.08
N LEU A 189 24.32 11.37 -0.62
CA LEU A 189 24.24 12.75 -0.12
C LEU A 189 23.00 13.49 -0.66
N MET A 190 22.33 12.92 -1.66
CA MET A 190 21.14 13.51 -2.26
C MET A 190 19.97 13.55 -1.27
N ASN A 191 19.35 14.72 -1.14
CA ASN A 191 18.12 14.92 -0.39
C ASN A 191 16.92 14.76 -1.34
N PHE A 192 16.26 13.61 -1.28
CA PHE A 192 15.10 13.33 -2.13
C PHE A 192 13.86 14.03 -1.59
N GLN A 193 13.35 14.99 -2.37
CA GLN A 193 12.11 15.68 -2.05
C GLN A 193 10.88 14.94 -2.56
N TYR A 194 11.02 13.91 -3.39
CA TYR A 194 9.91 13.18 -4.00
C TYR A 194 10.20 11.69 -4.00
N SER A 195 9.14 10.88 -3.96
CA SER A 195 9.28 9.43 -4.04
C SER A 195 9.65 9.00 -5.45
N VAL A 196 10.75 8.24 -5.56
CA VAL A 196 11.29 7.76 -6.83
C VAL A 196 11.06 6.26 -6.92
N HIS A 197 10.11 5.84 -7.75
CA HIS A 197 9.88 4.45 -8.10
C HIS A 197 10.80 4.07 -9.25
N THR A 198 11.67 3.07 -9.06
CA THR A 198 12.67 2.67 -10.05
C THR A 198 12.27 1.38 -10.74
N PHE A 199 12.50 1.32 -12.05
CA PHE A 199 12.22 0.18 -12.92
C PHE A 199 13.50 -0.19 -13.69
N GLY A 200 14.07 -1.34 -13.34
CA GLY A 200 15.16 -1.96 -14.07
C GLY A 200 14.63 -2.83 -15.21
N LEU A 201 15.15 -2.66 -16.42
CA LEU A 201 14.80 -3.47 -17.58
C LEU A 201 15.95 -4.41 -17.95
N GLY A 202 15.61 -5.69 -18.09
CA GLY A 202 16.52 -6.75 -18.53
C GLY A 202 17.56 -7.10 -17.49
N THR A 203 18.51 -7.95 -17.81
CA THR A 203 19.55 -8.40 -16.86
C THR A 203 20.75 -7.44 -16.75
N ALA A 204 20.86 -6.46 -17.65
CA ALA A 204 21.99 -5.54 -17.72
C ALA A 204 21.94 -4.37 -16.73
N HIS A 205 20.78 -4.06 -16.17
CA HIS A 205 20.65 -2.95 -15.21
C HIS A 205 21.32 -3.29 -13.87
N ASP A 206 21.76 -2.28 -13.12
CA ASP A 206 22.21 -2.52 -11.75
C ASP A 206 21.06 -2.39 -10.74
N PRO A 207 20.66 -3.48 -10.09
CA PRO A 207 19.61 -3.45 -9.08
C PRO A 207 20.00 -2.66 -7.82
N SER A 208 21.27 -2.60 -7.46
CA SER A 208 21.77 -2.01 -6.21
C SER A 208 21.57 -0.50 -6.18
N VAL A 209 21.95 0.18 -7.27
CA VAL A 209 21.80 1.62 -7.44
C VAL A 209 20.32 2.01 -7.50
N LEU A 210 19.51 1.26 -8.24
CA LEU A 210 18.08 1.52 -8.37
C LEU A 210 17.31 1.28 -7.06
N GLN A 211 17.67 0.25 -6.31
CA GLN A 211 17.11 -0.01 -4.99
C GLN A 211 17.52 1.08 -3.99
N LEU A 212 18.77 1.55 -4.03
CA LEU A 212 19.25 2.62 -3.15
C LEU A 212 18.47 3.93 -3.35
N ILE A 213 18.21 4.31 -4.62
CA ILE A 213 17.39 5.49 -4.96
C ILE A 213 15.98 5.33 -4.38
N ALA A 214 15.35 4.18 -4.65
CA ALA A 214 14.00 3.90 -4.19
C ALA A 214 13.93 3.97 -2.66
N ALA A 215 14.85 3.31 -1.95
CA ALA A 215 14.89 3.29 -0.50
C ALA A 215 15.08 4.70 0.10
N ARG A 216 16.03 5.49 -0.42
CA ARG A 216 16.30 6.85 0.08
C ARG A 216 15.20 7.86 -0.22
N SER A 217 14.39 7.61 -1.24
CA SER A 217 13.30 8.49 -1.64
C SER A 217 11.93 8.04 -1.13
N MET A 218 11.84 6.95 -0.37
CA MET A 218 10.56 6.31 0.01
C MET A 218 9.74 5.86 -1.21
N GLY A 219 10.42 5.51 -2.30
CA GLY A 219 9.84 4.86 -3.48
C GLY A 219 10.04 3.34 -3.45
N THR A 220 9.82 2.68 -4.58
CA THR A 220 9.94 1.22 -4.69
C THR A 220 10.77 0.83 -5.90
N TYR A 221 11.54 -0.25 -5.78
CA TYR A 221 12.32 -0.82 -6.87
C TYR A 221 11.63 -2.07 -7.43
N SER A 222 11.29 -2.00 -8.72
CA SER A 222 10.77 -3.10 -9.53
C SER A 222 11.73 -3.40 -10.66
N PHE A 223 11.70 -4.61 -11.19
CA PHE A 223 12.43 -4.94 -12.40
C PHE A 223 11.71 -5.98 -13.23
N LEU A 224 12.07 -6.04 -14.51
CA LEU A 224 11.63 -7.08 -15.43
C LEU A 224 12.86 -7.79 -15.98
N ASP A 225 12.80 -9.12 -15.99
CA ASP A 225 13.79 -9.92 -16.69
C ASP A 225 13.58 -9.84 -18.21
N ASP A 226 14.55 -10.34 -18.97
CA ASP A 226 14.55 -10.30 -20.44
C ASP A 226 13.32 -11.03 -21.02
N ASP A 227 12.88 -12.12 -20.38
CA ASP A 227 11.73 -12.92 -20.80
C ASP A 227 10.39 -12.18 -20.62
N ASN A 228 10.31 -11.23 -19.69
CA ASN A 228 9.10 -10.52 -19.33
C ASN A 228 9.10 -9.03 -19.70
N LEU A 229 10.10 -8.54 -20.44
CA LEU A 229 10.17 -7.15 -20.93
C LEU A 229 8.89 -6.71 -21.67
N HIS A 230 8.31 -7.60 -22.48
CA HIS A 230 7.06 -7.36 -23.21
C HIS A 230 5.82 -7.10 -22.31
N LYS A 231 5.94 -7.30 -21.00
CA LYS A 231 4.92 -7.07 -19.97
C LYS A 231 5.17 -5.80 -19.14
N LEU A 232 5.97 -4.87 -19.67
CA LEU A 232 6.31 -3.60 -19.01
C LEU A 232 5.08 -2.77 -18.62
N ASP A 233 4.06 -2.74 -19.47
CA ASP A 233 2.78 -2.10 -19.17
C ASP A 233 2.10 -2.68 -17.93
N GLY A 234 2.15 -4.00 -17.73
CA GLY A 234 1.67 -4.68 -16.54
C GLY A 234 2.43 -4.27 -15.26
N ALA A 235 3.76 -4.10 -15.35
CA ALA A 235 4.56 -3.64 -14.21
C ALA A 235 4.31 -2.16 -13.88
N LEU A 236 4.20 -1.30 -14.91
CA LEU A 236 3.83 0.10 -14.71
C LEU A 236 2.40 0.22 -14.15
N ALA A 237 1.48 -0.62 -14.59
CA ALA A 237 0.09 -0.63 -14.11
C ALA A 237 -0.01 -0.90 -12.61
N LEU A 238 0.81 -1.80 -12.07
CA LEU A 238 0.89 -2.05 -10.62
C LEU A 238 1.23 -0.78 -9.86
N CYS A 239 2.30 -0.09 -10.25
CA CYS A 239 2.73 1.13 -9.57
C CYS A 239 1.72 2.26 -9.76
N LEU A 240 1.21 2.44 -11.00
CA LEU A 240 0.19 3.44 -11.31
C LEU A 240 -1.11 3.23 -10.54
N GLY A 241 -1.54 1.98 -10.29
CA GLY A 241 -2.73 1.69 -9.49
C GLY A 241 -2.64 2.27 -8.08
N GLY A 242 -1.44 2.30 -7.49
CA GLY A 242 -1.19 3.03 -6.26
C GLY A 242 -1.16 4.54 -6.45
N LEU A 243 -0.33 5.03 -7.38
CA LEU A 243 -0.15 6.48 -7.57
C LEU A 243 -1.46 7.20 -7.94
N THR A 244 -2.34 6.57 -8.71
CA THR A 244 -3.62 7.16 -9.09
C THR A 244 -4.73 6.92 -8.08
N SER A 245 -4.43 6.49 -6.87
CA SER A 245 -5.40 6.26 -5.79
C SER A 245 -5.00 6.91 -4.48
N VAL A 246 -4.16 7.95 -4.56
CA VAL A 246 -3.63 8.66 -3.40
C VAL A 246 -4.75 9.31 -2.58
N VAL A 247 -4.77 8.97 -1.29
CA VAL A 247 -5.75 9.46 -0.30
C VAL A 247 -5.14 10.42 0.73
N THR A 248 -3.82 10.52 0.80
CA THR A 248 -3.12 11.50 1.64
C THR A 248 -1.97 12.16 0.88
N THR A 249 -1.61 13.39 1.24
CA THR A 249 -0.56 14.19 0.57
C THR A 249 0.70 14.36 1.43
N VAL A 250 1.75 14.94 0.83
CA VAL A 250 3.03 15.33 1.43
C VAL A 250 2.85 15.81 2.87
N GLY A 251 3.68 15.29 3.77
CA GLY A 251 3.69 15.69 5.18
C GLY A 251 2.77 14.85 6.07
N THR A 252 2.10 13.83 5.52
CA THR A 252 1.38 12.85 6.34
C THR A 252 2.35 12.07 7.20
N ARG A 253 2.18 12.18 8.51
CA ARG A 253 3.00 11.54 9.54
C ARG A 253 2.13 11.08 10.70
N VAL A 254 2.61 10.08 11.43
CA VAL A 254 2.02 9.71 12.72
C VAL A 254 2.89 10.28 13.83
N MET A 255 2.28 11.11 14.67
CA MET A 255 2.87 11.56 15.92
C MET A 255 2.47 10.58 17.03
N LEU A 256 3.45 10.18 17.82
CA LEU A 256 3.29 9.26 18.93
C LEU A 256 3.66 9.99 20.21
N ASP A 257 2.73 10.14 21.14
CA ASP A 257 2.98 10.83 22.40
C ASP A 257 2.73 9.87 23.56
N ALA A 258 3.76 9.62 24.36
CA ALA A 258 3.66 8.85 25.57
C ALA A 258 2.79 9.61 26.57
N ALA A 259 1.82 8.91 27.17
CA ALA A 259 0.93 9.53 28.12
C ALA A 259 1.70 9.94 29.39
N ILE A 260 1.62 11.22 29.74
CA ILE A 260 2.34 11.83 30.88
C ILE A 260 2.07 11.04 32.17
N ASP A 261 0.81 10.71 32.45
CA ASP A 261 0.41 9.95 33.63
C ASP A 261 0.70 8.45 33.52
N GLY A 262 0.86 7.96 32.29
CA GLY A 262 1.22 6.58 31.99
C GLY A 262 2.69 6.27 32.26
N GLY A 263 3.58 7.26 32.15
CA GLY A 263 5.02 7.10 32.39
C GLY A 263 5.71 6.11 31.44
N ALA A 264 5.04 5.70 30.37
CA ALA A 264 5.63 4.88 29.31
C ALA A 264 6.71 5.68 28.57
N LYS A 265 7.69 4.99 28.00
CA LYS A 265 8.74 5.60 27.19
C LYS A 265 8.87 4.88 25.87
N ILE A 266 8.94 5.61 24.76
CA ILE A 266 9.19 5.06 23.43
C ILE A 266 10.68 4.72 23.34
N THR A 267 11.01 3.46 23.08
CA THR A 267 12.40 2.97 23.06
C THR A 267 12.90 2.62 21.66
N LYS A 268 12.01 2.15 20.79
CA LYS A 268 12.33 1.76 19.41
C LYS A 268 11.07 1.83 18.55
N ILE A 269 11.22 2.13 17.26
CA ILE A 269 10.17 2.04 16.25
C ILE A 269 10.71 1.18 15.12
N ASP A 270 10.08 0.02 14.88
CA ASP A 270 10.29 -0.76 13.66
C ASP A 270 9.39 -0.20 12.57
N SER A 271 9.98 0.68 11.75
CA SER A 271 9.29 1.43 10.69
C SER A 271 9.55 0.90 9.28
N GLY A 272 10.40 -0.12 9.12
CA GLY A 272 10.79 -0.64 7.80
C GLY A 272 11.59 0.41 7.02
N GLY A 273 11.14 0.76 5.82
CA GLY A 273 11.76 1.80 4.99
C GLY A 273 11.29 3.22 5.30
N TYR A 274 10.40 3.41 6.27
CA TYR A 274 9.85 4.72 6.61
C TYR A 274 10.74 5.45 7.63
N PRO A 275 11.11 6.72 7.40
CA PRO A 275 11.84 7.52 8.38
C PRO A 275 11.05 7.63 9.68
N SER A 276 11.71 7.35 10.80
CA SER A 276 11.14 7.49 12.13
C SER A 276 12.13 8.14 13.09
N TYR A 277 11.59 8.90 14.04
CA TYR A 277 12.36 9.66 15.02
C TYR A 277 11.76 9.48 16.41
N ILE A 278 12.60 9.46 17.43
CA ILE A 278 12.19 9.43 18.83
C ILE A 278 12.79 10.66 19.52
N TYR A 279 11.93 11.42 20.20
CA TYR A 279 12.28 12.65 20.89
C TYR A 279 12.12 12.45 22.40
N GLU A 280 13.23 12.55 23.12
CA GLU A 280 13.28 12.46 24.60
C GLU A 280 12.63 11.19 25.20
N ASN A 281 12.45 10.15 24.39
CA ASN A 281 11.69 8.93 24.71
C ASN A 281 10.24 9.15 25.13
N THR A 282 9.68 10.35 24.94
CA THR A 282 8.30 10.70 25.30
C THR A 282 7.46 11.02 24.07
N SER A 283 8.08 11.40 22.96
CA SER A 283 7.42 11.61 21.68
C SER A 283 8.15 10.86 20.58
N GLY A 284 7.44 10.55 19.51
CA GLY A 284 7.97 9.89 18.32
C GLY A 284 7.22 10.30 17.07
N GLU A 285 7.85 10.12 15.93
CA GLU A 285 7.33 10.50 14.62
C GLU A 285 7.62 9.39 13.61
N ILE A 286 6.66 9.10 12.75
CA ILE A 286 6.83 8.23 11.59
C ILE A 286 6.33 8.97 10.34
N ILE A 287 7.22 9.18 9.37
CA ILE A 287 6.89 9.87 8.11
C ILE A 287 6.35 8.84 7.13
N ILE A 288 5.09 8.97 6.71
CA ILE A 288 4.43 8.04 5.76
C ILE A 288 4.35 8.65 4.36
N ARG A 289 4.22 9.98 4.29
CA ARG A 289 4.13 10.79 3.07
C ARG A 289 2.81 10.60 2.31
N ALA A 290 2.65 9.51 1.57
CA ALA A 290 1.45 9.24 0.78
C ALA A 290 0.93 7.81 1.03
N LEU A 291 -0.38 7.70 1.25
CA LEU A 291 -1.13 6.45 1.31
C LEU A 291 -2.03 6.34 0.08
N TYR A 292 -2.17 5.13 -0.44
CA TYR A 292 -3.07 4.82 -1.56
C TYR A 292 -4.34 4.12 -1.07
N ALA A 293 -5.41 4.16 -1.86
CA ALA A 293 -6.70 3.60 -1.49
C ALA A 293 -6.59 2.11 -1.15
N GLY A 294 -7.09 1.73 0.02
CA GLY A 294 -7.02 0.37 0.56
C GLY A 294 -5.62 -0.07 1.02
N GLU A 295 -4.61 0.82 1.01
CA GLU A 295 -3.31 0.51 1.59
C GLU A 295 -3.38 0.43 3.12
N VAL A 296 -2.54 -0.44 3.66
CA VAL A 296 -2.33 -0.60 5.10
C VAL A 296 -0.83 -0.47 5.38
N ARG A 297 -0.50 0.29 6.41
CA ARG A 297 0.86 0.41 6.95
C ARG A 297 0.87 -0.04 8.39
N ASN A 298 1.71 -1.01 8.67
CA ASN A 298 1.89 -1.57 9.99
C ASN A 298 3.30 -1.25 10.49
N PHE A 299 3.39 -0.80 11.73
CA PHE A 299 4.64 -0.50 12.43
C PHE A 299 4.62 -1.13 13.81
N ILE A 300 5.78 -1.49 14.35
CA ILE A 300 5.88 -1.94 15.74
C ILE A 300 6.56 -0.84 16.57
N VAL A 301 5.88 -0.37 17.60
CA VAL A 301 6.44 0.58 18.57
C VAL A 301 6.78 -0.20 19.84
N HIS A 302 8.01 -0.02 20.32
CA HIS A 302 8.50 -0.62 21.55
C HIS A 302 8.43 0.42 22.67
N LEU A 303 7.84 0.01 23.79
CA LEU A 303 7.63 0.85 24.95
C LEU A 303 8.31 0.24 26.19
N ASN A 304 9.01 1.07 26.96
CA ASN A 304 9.29 0.75 28.35
C ASN A 304 8.11 1.23 29.21
N VAL A 305 7.37 0.29 29.78
CA VAL A 305 6.15 0.53 30.54
C VAL A 305 6.45 0.31 32.03
N PRO A 306 6.38 1.34 32.89
CA PRO A 306 6.68 1.19 34.31
C PRO A 306 5.59 0.40 35.05
N ALA A 307 5.87 -0.02 36.29
CA ALA A 307 4.80 -0.47 37.18
C ALA A 307 3.80 0.67 37.40
N ALA A 308 2.51 0.36 37.41
CA ALA A 308 1.49 1.38 37.62
C ALA A 308 1.57 1.91 39.06
N LYS A 309 1.48 3.23 39.21
CA LYS A 309 1.51 3.89 40.52
C LYS A 309 0.39 3.34 41.42
N PRO A 310 0.61 3.18 42.73
CA PRO A 310 -0.45 2.85 43.68
C PRO A 310 -1.48 4.00 43.71
N ASP A 311 -2.77 3.65 43.82
CA ASP A 311 -3.88 4.63 43.78
C ASP A 311 -3.70 5.70 44.86
N PHE A 312 -3.60 6.98 44.49
CA PHE A 312 -4.00 8.05 45.40
C PHE A 312 -5.54 8.08 45.41
N VAL A 313 -6.12 8.00 46.60
CA VAL A 313 -7.58 7.99 46.83
C VAL A 313 -8.19 9.24 46.20
N ALA A 314 -8.98 9.08 45.13
CA ALA A 314 -9.83 10.13 44.59
C ALA A 314 -11.22 9.56 44.24
N ASP A 315 -12.22 10.29 44.69
CA ASP A 315 -13.64 9.96 44.85
C ASP A 315 -14.45 10.07 43.55
N THR A 316 -13.89 9.66 42.40
CA THR A 316 -14.58 9.78 41.10
C THR A 316 -14.37 8.53 40.27
N GLY A 317 -15.47 7.83 39.93
CA GLY A 317 -15.54 6.50 39.34
C GLY A 317 -14.97 6.32 37.92
N VAL A 318 -13.68 6.59 37.71
CA VAL A 318 -12.93 6.20 36.52
C VAL A 318 -12.33 4.79 36.71
N CYS A 319 -12.31 3.98 35.66
CA CYS A 319 -11.92 2.57 35.67
C CYS A 319 -10.51 2.32 36.28
N ARG A 320 -10.47 1.92 37.56
CA ARG A 320 -9.25 1.74 38.40
C ARG A 320 -8.17 0.76 37.91
N ASN A 321 -8.38 0.07 36.79
CA ASN A 321 -7.48 -0.96 36.27
C ASN A 321 -7.08 -0.70 34.82
N GLN A 322 -7.11 0.54 34.34
CA GLN A 322 -6.65 0.89 32.99
C GLN A 322 -5.52 1.90 33.08
N GLN A 323 -4.60 1.81 32.14
CA GLN A 323 -3.52 2.77 31.98
C GLN A 323 -3.40 3.13 30.51
N LEU A 324 -3.55 4.42 30.21
CA LEU A 324 -3.18 4.98 28.93
C LEU A 324 -1.65 5.01 28.84
N LEU A 325 -1.09 4.43 27.78
CA LEU A 325 0.35 4.37 27.55
C LEU A 325 0.81 5.34 26.48
N LEU A 326 0.06 5.44 25.38
CA LEU A 326 0.46 6.17 24.18
C LEU A 326 -0.78 6.74 23.48
N ILE A 327 -0.62 7.89 22.87
CA ILE A 327 -1.58 8.50 21.93
C ILE A 327 -0.91 8.48 20.56
N ALA A 328 -1.58 7.92 19.56
CA ALA A 328 -1.13 7.97 18.18
C ALA A 328 -2.04 8.90 17.39
N ASN A 329 -1.47 9.91 16.74
CA ASN A 329 -2.21 10.97 16.06
C ASN A 329 -1.72 11.10 14.61
N LEU A 330 -2.63 11.03 13.64
CA LEU A 330 -2.32 11.29 12.25
C LEU A 330 -2.30 12.79 12.01
N VAL A 331 -1.19 13.29 11.49
CA VAL A 331 -1.01 14.71 11.19
C VAL A 331 -0.68 14.85 9.71
N GLY A 332 -1.32 15.80 9.04
CA GLY A 332 -1.09 16.11 7.63
C GLY A 332 -1.73 17.43 7.24
N PRO A 333 -1.40 18.00 6.07
CA PRO A 333 -1.85 19.33 5.66
C PRO A 333 -3.37 19.45 5.51
N ASN A 334 -4.07 18.35 5.23
CA ASN A 334 -5.53 18.30 5.09
C ASN A 334 -6.21 17.53 6.24
N ILE A 335 -5.51 17.34 7.36
CA ILE A 335 -6.00 16.61 8.52
C ILE A 335 -5.98 17.57 9.70
N GLU A 336 -7.16 17.89 10.24
CA GLU A 336 -7.25 18.69 11.45
C GLU A 336 -6.52 18.00 12.61
N ALA A 337 -5.69 18.76 13.35
CA ALA A 337 -4.87 18.17 14.40
C ALA A 337 -5.74 17.48 15.47
N GLY A 338 -5.50 16.19 15.71
CA GLY A 338 -6.27 15.40 16.68
C GLY A 338 -7.60 14.85 16.16
N SER A 339 -7.96 15.08 14.90
CA SER A 339 -9.19 14.51 14.32
C SER A 339 -9.12 13.00 14.13
N ILE A 340 -7.93 12.49 13.80
CA ILE A 340 -7.67 11.06 13.57
C ILE A 340 -6.61 10.61 14.57
N GLN A 341 -7.07 10.04 15.68
CA GLN A 341 -6.18 9.53 16.73
C GLN A 341 -6.69 8.21 17.29
N ASP A 342 -5.77 7.46 17.92
CA ASP A 342 -6.12 6.30 18.73
C ASP A 342 -5.32 6.27 20.04
N LEU A 343 -5.91 5.63 21.04
CA LEU A 343 -5.42 5.59 22.41
C LEU A 343 -4.98 4.17 22.76
N LEU A 344 -3.68 4.00 23.02
CA LEU A 344 -3.16 2.72 23.50
C LEU A 344 -3.43 2.58 25.00
N ILE A 345 -4.47 1.83 25.34
CA ILE A 345 -4.86 1.55 26.71
C ILE A 345 -4.61 0.07 27.03
N VAL A 346 -3.95 -0.19 28.16
CA VAL A 346 -3.76 -1.55 28.69
C VAL A 346 -4.48 -1.72 30.02
N GLN A 347 -4.94 -2.92 30.28
CA GLN A 347 -5.51 -3.26 31.58
C GLN A 347 -4.40 -3.62 32.59
N ARG A 348 -4.54 -3.13 33.82
CA ARG A 348 -3.62 -3.30 34.95
C ARG A 348 -4.27 -4.02 36.13
N PRO A 349 -4.59 -5.33 36.00
CA PRO A 349 -5.16 -6.10 37.09
C PRO A 349 -4.17 -6.24 38.26
N LYS A 350 -4.71 -6.37 39.48
CA LYS A 350 -3.91 -6.63 40.70
C LYS A 350 -3.25 -8.00 40.69
N THR A 351 -3.92 -8.99 40.09
CA THR A 351 -3.46 -10.38 39.99
C THR A 351 -3.79 -10.91 38.60
N THR A 352 -2.82 -11.52 37.92
CA THR A 352 -3.00 -12.13 36.60
C THR A 352 -3.80 -13.43 36.74
N VAL A 353 -4.87 -13.60 35.97
CA VAL A 353 -5.63 -14.85 35.89
C VAL A 353 -5.60 -15.32 34.43
N LEU A 354 -5.21 -16.58 34.22
CA LEU A 354 -5.02 -17.28 32.93
C LEU A 354 -3.77 -16.86 32.11
N PRO A 355 -3.25 -17.76 31.25
CA PRO A 355 -2.19 -17.41 30.32
C PRO A 355 -2.68 -16.34 29.34
N ILE A 356 -2.03 -15.18 29.34
CA ILE A 356 -2.33 -14.10 28.40
C ILE A 356 -1.67 -14.46 27.07
N VAL A 357 -2.48 -14.67 26.05
CA VAL A 357 -2.01 -14.95 24.68
C VAL A 357 -1.77 -13.61 23.98
N PRO A 358 -0.66 -13.44 23.24
CA PRO A 358 -0.42 -12.23 22.50
C PRO A 358 -1.41 -12.07 21.34
N TYR A 359 -1.71 -10.84 20.95
CA TYR A 359 -2.57 -10.59 19.79
C TYR A 359 -1.91 -11.09 18.49
N PRO A 360 -2.55 -11.98 17.71
CA PRO A 360 -1.95 -12.57 16.52
C PRO A 360 -1.49 -11.53 15.48
N ILE A 361 -2.24 -10.44 15.30
CA ILE A 361 -1.89 -9.37 14.35
C ILE A 361 -0.57 -8.69 14.70
N VAL A 362 -0.26 -8.54 15.99
CA VAL A 362 1.00 -7.94 16.47
C VAL A 362 2.16 -8.91 16.22
N VAL A 363 1.97 -10.19 16.57
CA VAL A 363 2.99 -11.23 16.35
C VAL A 363 3.28 -11.44 14.87
N ASN A 364 2.25 -11.42 14.02
CA ASN A 364 2.41 -11.55 12.58
C ASN A 364 3.23 -10.40 11.99
N GLN A 365 3.02 -9.17 12.48
CA GLN A 365 3.82 -8.03 12.04
C GLN A 365 5.27 -8.10 12.54
N ILE A 366 5.49 -8.54 13.79
CA ILE A 366 6.86 -8.79 14.31
C ILE A 366 7.57 -9.80 13.42
N PHE A 367 6.90 -10.89 13.04
CA PHE A 367 7.45 -11.89 12.12
C PHE A 367 7.82 -11.26 10.76
N GLN A 368 6.97 -10.41 10.18
CA GLN A 368 7.29 -9.72 8.92
C GLN A 368 8.57 -8.87 9.03
N PHE A 369 8.76 -8.15 10.14
CA PHE A 369 10.00 -7.39 10.37
C PHE A 369 11.22 -8.28 10.56
N GLN A 370 11.07 -9.45 11.19
CA GLN A 370 12.15 -10.44 11.28
C GLN A 370 12.50 -11.03 9.90
N VAL A 371 11.51 -11.27 9.04
CA VAL A 371 11.75 -11.69 7.65
C VAL A 371 12.50 -10.59 6.89
N LEU A 372 12.09 -9.33 7.05
CA LEU A 372 12.76 -8.19 6.44
C LEU A 372 14.25 -8.12 6.84
N GLU A 373 14.55 -8.18 8.14
CA GLU A 373 15.93 -8.21 8.65
C GLU A 373 16.72 -9.40 8.09
N MET A 374 16.08 -10.56 7.99
CA MET A 374 16.70 -11.77 7.46
C MET A 374 17.10 -11.63 5.98
N VAL A 375 16.24 -11.03 5.15
CA VAL A 375 16.48 -10.76 3.73
C VAL A 375 17.57 -9.69 3.56
N ASP A 376 17.55 -8.64 4.38
CA ASP A 376 18.56 -7.58 4.35
C ASP A 376 19.97 -8.12 4.67
N ILE A 377 20.10 -8.92 5.73
CA ILE A 377 21.37 -9.59 6.08
C ILE A 377 21.86 -10.48 4.93
N PHE A 378 20.95 -11.20 4.29
CA PHE A 378 21.30 -12.07 3.18
C PHE A 378 21.86 -11.29 1.98
N ILE A 379 21.21 -10.20 1.59
CA ILE A 379 21.68 -9.33 0.51
C ILE A 379 23.04 -8.75 0.85
N ALA A 380 23.25 -8.33 2.10
CA ALA A 380 24.55 -7.84 2.56
C ALA A 380 25.64 -8.92 2.52
N GLU A 381 25.33 -10.19 2.84
CA GLU A 381 26.26 -11.32 2.68
C GLU A 381 26.55 -11.59 1.19
N GLU A 382 25.54 -11.57 0.30
CA GLU A 382 25.70 -11.76 -1.15
C GLU A 382 26.56 -10.66 -1.80
N ILE A 383 26.34 -9.40 -1.42
CA ILE A 383 27.12 -8.26 -1.92
C ILE A 383 28.59 -8.36 -1.46
N LYS A 384 28.87 -8.86 -0.25
CA LYS A 384 30.25 -9.05 0.23
C LYS A 384 30.97 -10.13 -0.57
N GLU A 385 30.34 -11.29 -0.77
CA GLU A 385 30.93 -12.37 -1.56
C GLU A 385 31.29 -11.91 -2.99
N THR A 386 30.48 -11.03 -3.61
CA THR A 386 30.78 -10.47 -4.94
C THR A 386 31.86 -9.39 -4.97
N LYS A 387 32.24 -8.80 -3.82
CA LYS A 387 33.33 -7.82 -3.73
C LYS A 387 34.68 -8.50 -3.49
N ASP A 388 34.71 -9.47 -2.57
CA ASP A 388 35.91 -10.28 -2.32
C ASP A 388 36.39 -10.95 -3.63
N GLU A 389 35.46 -11.35 -4.51
CA GLU A 389 35.75 -11.85 -5.87
C GLU A 389 36.48 -10.84 -6.76
N LYS A 390 36.09 -9.55 -6.75
CA LYS A 390 36.73 -8.53 -7.62
C LYS A 390 38.14 -8.16 -7.16
N ASP A 391 38.39 -8.22 -5.86
CA ASP A 391 39.69 -7.92 -5.28
C ASP A 391 40.69 -9.05 -5.60
N ASP A 392 40.24 -10.33 -5.59
CA ASP A 392 41.05 -11.49 -6.01
C ASP A 392 41.40 -11.45 -7.53
N ASP A 393 40.47 -10.99 -8.38
CA ASP A 393 40.65 -10.85 -9.84
C ASP A 393 41.58 -9.69 -10.27
N GLU A 394 41.63 -8.63 -9.48
CA GLU A 394 42.55 -7.49 -9.72
C GLU A 394 43.97 -7.83 -9.25
N GLU A 395 44.13 -8.52 -8.11
CA GLU A 395 45.44 -8.92 -7.58
C GLU A 395 46.15 -9.96 -8.46
N THR A 396 45.40 -10.79 -9.20
CA THR A 396 45.95 -11.77 -10.17
C THR A 396 46.33 -11.16 -11.53
N LYS A 397 45.90 -9.94 -11.85
CA LYS A 397 46.23 -9.25 -13.11
C LYS A 397 47.46 -8.35 -13.02
N ASP A 398 47.84 -7.91 -11.82
CA ASP A 398 49.02 -7.06 -11.61
C ASP A 398 50.37 -7.82 -11.66
N ASP A 399 50.35 -9.15 -11.81
CA ASP A 399 51.56 -10.01 -11.92
C ASP A 399 51.93 -10.43 -13.36
N LYS A 400 51.26 -9.92 -14.40
CA LYS A 400 51.54 -10.26 -15.82
C LYS A 400 52.16 -9.12 -16.63
N ASP A 401 53.31 -8.61 -16.19
CA ASP A 401 54.26 -7.87 -17.04
C ASP A 401 55.57 -8.65 -17.16
N ASP A 402 55.70 -9.48 -18.21
CA ASP A 402 56.83 -9.49 -19.15
C ASP A 402 56.88 -10.78 -20.02
N ASN A 403 56.95 -10.55 -21.34
CA ASN A 403 57.45 -11.42 -22.43
C ASN A 403 56.57 -12.55 -23.02
N ASN A 404 55.87 -12.18 -24.10
CA ASN A 404 55.95 -12.77 -25.46
C ASN A 404 56.08 -14.31 -25.62
N GLU A 405 54.95 -15.01 -25.81
CA GLU A 405 54.82 -16.05 -26.84
C GLU A 405 53.33 -16.33 -27.14
N GLU A 406 52.94 -16.20 -28.41
CA GLU A 406 51.58 -16.42 -28.89
C GLU A 406 51.32 -17.92 -29.09
N THR A 407 50.11 -18.36 -28.73
CA THR A 407 49.42 -19.61 -29.09
C THR A 407 49.60 -20.86 -28.20
N LYS A 408 49.03 -20.81 -26.98
CA LYS A 408 48.34 -21.98 -26.40
C LYS A 408 47.28 -21.73 -25.30
N ASP A 409 46.75 -20.51 -25.14
CA ASP A 409 46.05 -20.18 -23.87
C ASP A 409 44.51 -20.08 -23.96
N LYS A 410 43.88 -20.36 -25.10
CA LYS A 410 42.41 -20.22 -25.21
C LYS A 410 41.61 -21.36 -24.60
N GLU A 411 42.16 -22.57 -24.52
CA GLU A 411 41.46 -23.71 -23.89
C GLU A 411 41.68 -23.72 -22.36
N GLU A 412 42.81 -23.22 -21.86
CA GLU A 412 43.10 -23.11 -20.42
C GLU A 412 42.37 -21.91 -19.78
N GLU A 413 42.25 -20.77 -20.47
CA GLU A 413 41.40 -19.64 -20.02
C GLU A 413 39.91 -20.04 -19.98
N GLU A 414 39.41 -20.78 -20.97
CA GLU A 414 38.02 -21.29 -20.96
C GLU A 414 37.79 -22.36 -19.87
N GLU A 415 38.80 -23.16 -19.50
CA GLU A 415 38.69 -24.14 -18.40
C GLU A 415 38.73 -23.47 -17.01
N GLU A 416 39.58 -22.45 -16.80
CA GLU A 416 39.64 -21.67 -15.57
C GLU A 416 38.35 -20.86 -15.34
N ASP A 417 37.84 -20.17 -16.36
CA ASP A 417 36.56 -19.43 -16.30
C ASP A 417 35.39 -20.35 -15.91
N ASN A 418 35.38 -21.59 -16.43
CA ASN A 418 34.34 -22.58 -16.13
C ASN A 418 34.41 -23.12 -14.69
N ASP A 419 35.60 -23.31 -14.13
CA ASP A 419 35.76 -23.78 -12.75
C ASP A 419 35.45 -22.67 -11.72
N GLU A 420 35.74 -21.42 -12.07
CA GLU A 420 35.39 -20.24 -11.27
C GLU A 420 33.89 -19.97 -11.25
N GLU A 421 33.21 -20.01 -12.40
CA GLU A 421 31.75 -19.87 -12.48
C GLU A 421 31.03 -20.95 -11.66
N LYS A 422 31.56 -22.17 -11.69
CA LYS A 422 31.06 -23.31 -10.92
C LYS A 422 31.30 -23.16 -9.42
N SER A 423 32.45 -22.62 -9.02
CA SER A 423 32.76 -22.26 -7.63
C SER A 423 31.80 -21.18 -7.10
N ARG A 424 31.56 -20.14 -7.90
CA ARG A 424 30.63 -19.03 -7.62
C ARG A 424 29.20 -19.50 -7.45
N SER A 425 28.71 -20.31 -8.39
CA SER A 425 27.39 -20.95 -8.33
C SER A 425 27.23 -21.75 -7.03
N LYS A 426 28.27 -22.47 -6.60
CA LYS A 426 28.27 -23.26 -5.37
C LYS A 426 28.21 -22.39 -4.10
N ARG A 427 28.90 -21.24 -4.05
CA ARG A 427 28.84 -20.26 -2.94
C ARG A 427 27.44 -19.66 -2.80
N LYS A 428 26.87 -19.11 -3.88
CA LYS A 428 25.49 -18.57 -3.90
C LYS A 428 24.46 -19.60 -3.45
N ARG A 429 24.58 -20.85 -3.92
CA ARG A 429 23.69 -21.95 -3.51
C ARG A 429 23.82 -22.30 -2.02
N LYS A 430 25.02 -22.22 -1.45
CA LYS A 430 25.25 -22.41 -0.01
C LYS A 430 24.60 -21.29 0.80
N LEU A 431 24.72 -20.04 0.35
CA LEU A 431 24.10 -18.88 1.00
C LEU A 431 22.57 -18.96 0.96
N GLY A 432 21.98 -19.26 -0.21
CA GLY A 432 20.54 -19.47 -0.36
C GLY A 432 20.01 -20.60 0.54
N ASN A 433 20.75 -21.71 0.64
CA ASN A 433 20.41 -22.80 1.56
C ASN A 433 20.49 -22.39 3.04
N LYS A 434 21.47 -21.56 3.43
CA LYS A 434 21.58 -21.02 4.80
C LYS A 434 20.39 -20.13 5.12
N LEU A 435 19.98 -19.25 4.20
CA LEU A 435 18.82 -18.38 4.37
C LEU A 435 17.52 -19.20 4.44
N LYS A 436 17.34 -20.19 3.55
CA LYS A 436 16.20 -21.11 3.60
C LYS A 436 16.07 -21.82 4.94
N ARG A 437 17.16 -22.34 5.50
CA ARG A 437 17.14 -22.95 6.85
C ARG A 437 16.74 -21.97 7.95
N LYS A 438 17.20 -20.71 7.86
CA LYS A 438 16.79 -19.65 8.79
C LYS A 438 15.29 -19.37 8.66
N MET A 439 14.78 -19.29 7.43
CA MET A 439 13.36 -19.11 7.15
C MET A 439 12.52 -20.27 7.72
N ASP A 440 12.91 -21.51 7.44
CA ASP A 440 12.21 -22.70 7.94
C ASP A 440 12.19 -22.70 9.48
N LYS A 441 13.31 -22.33 10.12
CA LYS A 441 13.40 -22.19 11.58
C LYS A 441 12.45 -21.11 12.10
N LEU A 442 12.44 -19.92 11.47
CA LEU A 442 11.60 -18.81 11.87
C LEU A 442 10.11 -19.16 11.75
N VAL A 443 9.72 -19.81 10.65
CA VAL A 443 8.35 -20.31 10.42
C VAL A 443 7.97 -21.33 11.48
N MET A 444 8.88 -22.22 11.87
CA MET A 444 8.64 -23.20 12.93
C MET A 444 8.48 -22.55 14.31
N GLU A 445 9.30 -21.55 14.64
CA GLU A 445 9.23 -20.79 15.90
C GLU A 445 7.88 -20.05 16.03
N HIS A 446 7.29 -19.62 14.92
CA HIS A 446 6.03 -18.87 14.89
C HIS A 446 4.82 -19.69 14.43
N LYS A 447 4.96 -21.01 14.25
CA LYS A 447 3.95 -21.87 13.61
C LYS A 447 2.55 -21.76 14.22
N PHE A 448 2.46 -21.62 15.55
CA PHE A 448 1.20 -21.42 16.25
C PHE A 448 0.51 -20.10 15.88
N SER A 449 1.27 -19.00 15.91
CA SER A 449 0.76 -17.65 15.59
C SER A 449 0.44 -17.49 14.10
N ILE A 450 1.27 -18.06 13.22
CA ILE A 450 1.05 -18.11 11.77
C ILE A 450 -0.24 -18.86 11.44
N GLY A 451 -0.53 -19.96 12.14
CA GLY A 451 -1.75 -20.77 11.97
C GLY A 451 -3.03 -20.07 12.41
N LEU A 452 -2.94 -18.99 13.19
CA LEU A 452 -4.06 -18.13 13.59
C LEU A 452 -4.28 -16.96 12.62
N ASN A 453 -3.78 -17.04 11.38
CA ASN A 453 -4.00 -16.02 10.37
C ASN A 453 -5.50 -15.81 10.11
N LEU A 454 -6.07 -14.76 10.69
CA LEU A 454 -7.47 -14.35 10.48
C LEU A 454 -7.65 -13.47 9.22
N GLY A 455 -6.67 -13.43 8.31
CA GLY A 455 -6.67 -12.55 7.14
C GLY A 455 -6.19 -13.23 5.87
N VAL A 456 -6.92 -13.00 4.78
CA VAL A 456 -6.55 -13.43 3.43
C VAL A 456 -5.31 -12.65 2.98
N GLY A 457 -4.30 -13.35 2.45
CA GLY A 457 -3.18 -12.75 1.72
C GLY A 457 -1.99 -12.22 2.53
N GLY A 458 -2.00 -12.19 3.86
CA GLY A 458 -0.94 -11.54 4.65
C GLY A 458 0.39 -12.30 4.75
N LEU A 459 0.56 -13.07 5.82
CA LEU A 459 1.81 -13.77 6.12
C LEU A 459 2.15 -14.95 5.19
N PRO A 460 1.17 -15.79 4.76
CA PRO A 460 1.46 -16.92 3.89
C PRO A 460 1.96 -16.49 2.51
N SER A 461 1.44 -15.38 1.98
CA SER A 461 1.91 -14.78 0.72
C SER A 461 3.38 -14.37 0.84
N VAL A 462 3.73 -13.62 1.89
CA VAL A 462 5.12 -13.24 2.17
C VAL A 462 6.04 -14.46 2.27
N ILE A 463 5.66 -15.47 3.04
CA ILE A 463 6.45 -16.70 3.19
C ILE A 463 6.64 -17.40 1.84
N SER A 464 5.56 -17.55 1.06
CA SER A 464 5.61 -18.21 -0.25
C SER A 464 6.49 -17.47 -1.24
N THR A 465 6.35 -16.14 -1.33
CA THR A 465 7.16 -15.32 -2.25
C THR A 465 8.63 -15.35 -1.83
N VAL A 466 8.95 -15.20 -0.53
CA VAL A 466 10.34 -15.30 -0.08
C VAL A 466 10.92 -16.69 -0.35
N ALA A 467 10.15 -17.76 -0.14
CA ALA A 467 10.57 -19.12 -0.48
C ALA A 467 10.84 -19.28 -1.98
N LEU A 468 10.04 -18.66 -2.85
CA LEU A 468 10.27 -18.66 -4.29
C LEU A 468 11.56 -17.91 -4.64
N VAL A 469 11.76 -16.71 -4.08
CA VAL A 469 13.00 -15.94 -4.26
C VAL A 469 14.20 -16.79 -3.89
N LEU A 470 14.15 -17.47 -2.74
CA LEU A 470 15.21 -18.38 -2.28
C LEU A 470 15.53 -19.53 -3.24
N THR A 471 14.54 -20.01 -4.00
CA THR A 471 14.79 -21.02 -5.05
C THR A 471 15.42 -20.42 -6.30
N ALA A 472 15.15 -19.14 -6.59
CA ALA A 472 15.70 -18.42 -7.74
C ALA A 472 17.14 -17.94 -7.51
N VAL A 473 17.61 -17.80 -6.26
CA VAL A 473 18.99 -17.39 -5.92
C VAL A 473 20.10 -18.40 -6.37
N GLY A 474 19.75 -19.41 -7.16
CA GLY A 474 20.72 -20.28 -7.85
C GLY A 474 21.10 -19.85 -9.27
N SER A 475 20.51 -18.77 -9.82
CA SER A 475 20.64 -18.33 -11.22
C SER A 475 20.97 -16.84 -11.34
N VAL A 476 21.73 -16.41 -12.35
CA VAL A 476 22.36 -15.08 -12.57
C VAL A 476 21.50 -13.83 -12.26
N ALA A 477 20.16 -13.92 -12.21
CA ALA A 477 19.24 -12.83 -11.82
C ALA A 477 18.97 -12.69 -10.28
N THR A 478 19.85 -13.23 -9.42
CA THR A 478 19.61 -13.39 -7.97
C THR A 478 19.38 -12.09 -7.20
N SER A 479 20.23 -11.09 -7.44
CA SER A 479 20.29 -9.87 -6.62
C SER A 479 19.12 -8.93 -6.90
N ALA A 480 18.68 -8.81 -8.15
CA ALA A 480 17.54 -7.96 -8.53
C ALA A 480 16.22 -8.43 -7.89
N ILE A 481 15.97 -9.75 -7.89
CA ILE A 481 14.80 -10.33 -7.22
C ILE A 481 14.85 -10.07 -5.72
N ALA A 482 16.00 -10.33 -5.08
CA ALA A 482 16.15 -10.12 -3.64
C ALA A 482 16.00 -8.64 -3.25
N LEU A 483 16.58 -7.72 -4.01
CA LEU A 483 16.49 -6.27 -3.79
C LEU A 483 15.08 -5.72 -4.04
N SER A 484 14.37 -6.26 -5.04
CA SER A 484 12.97 -5.91 -5.26
C SER A 484 12.07 -6.44 -4.14
N LEU A 485 12.29 -7.68 -3.68
CA LEU A 485 11.63 -8.26 -2.51
C LEU A 485 11.89 -7.41 -1.25
N LEU A 486 13.14 -7.03 -1.01
CA LEU A 486 13.52 -6.14 0.09
C LEU A 486 12.76 -4.82 0.00
N SER A 487 12.75 -4.18 -1.17
CA SER A 487 12.01 -2.94 -1.40
C SER A 487 10.51 -3.09 -1.11
N SER A 488 9.91 -4.21 -1.51
CA SER A 488 8.51 -4.53 -1.25
C SER A 488 8.21 -4.63 0.24
N LEU A 489 9.04 -5.36 1.01
CA LEU A 489 8.89 -5.53 2.45
C LEU A 489 9.14 -4.23 3.23
N MET A 490 10.18 -3.48 2.87
CA MET A 490 10.51 -2.20 3.52
C MET A 490 9.37 -1.19 3.38
N MET A 491 8.80 -1.07 2.19
CA MET A 491 7.77 -0.09 1.88
C MET A 491 6.35 -0.64 2.04
N GLN A 492 6.20 -1.93 2.35
CA GLN A 492 4.91 -2.64 2.39
C GLN A 492 4.11 -2.43 1.09
N ARG A 493 4.78 -2.38 -0.06
CA ARG A 493 4.20 -2.09 -1.39
C ARG A 493 4.56 -3.19 -2.37
N PRO A 494 3.69 -3.51 -3.34
CA PRO A 494 4.00 -4.51 -4.35
C PRO A 494 5.06 -3.97 -5.31
N THR A 495 6.01 -4.83 -5.67
CA THR A 495 7.03 -4.57 -6.70
C THR A 495 7.04 -5.73 -7.68
N ALA A 496 7.21 -5.44 -8.98
CA ALA A 496 7.41 -6.50 -9.96
C ALA A 496 8.81 -7.12 -9.76
N MET A 497 8.86 -8.41 -9.43
CA MET A 497 10.10 -9.13 -9.16
C MET A 497 10.47 -9.99 -10.37
N GLY A 498 10.86 -9.36 -11.48
CA GLY A 498 11.20 -10.02 -12.75
C GLY A 498 9.98 -10.23 -13.66
N SER A 499 8.79 -10.36 -13.08
CA SER A 499 7.52 -10.43 -13.78
C SER A 499 6.48 -9.61 -13.04
N PRO A 500 5.52 -8.95 -13.73
CA PRO A 500 4.43 -8.27 -13.04
C PRO A 500 3.57 -9.24 -12.24
N ASN A 501 3.52 -10.53 -12.59
CA ASN A 501 2.74 -11.52 -11.86
C ASN A 501 3.43 -12.04 -10.60
N LEU A 502 4.72 -11.74 -10.42
CA LEU A 502 5.47 -12.13 -9.23
C LEU A 502 5.58 -10.95 -8.28
N VAL A 503 4.67 -10.90 -7.31
CA VAL A 503 4.53 -9.85 -6.29
C VAL A 503 4.15 -10.44 -4.94
N ILE A 504 4.18 -9.64 -3.86
CA ILE A 504 3.58 -10.01 -2.58
C ILE A 504 2.12 -9.57 -2.58
N ASP A 505 1.20 -10.52 -2.69
CA ASP A 505 -0.25 -10.27 -2.74
C ASP A 505 -0.79 -9.54 -1.51
N ALA A 506 -0.13 -9.68 -0.36
CA ALA A 506 -0.45 -8.97 0.89
C ALA A 506 -0.50 -7.45 0.73
N PHE A 507 0.27 -6.91 -0.22
CA PHE A 507 0.42 -5.47 -0.44
C PHE A 507 -0.35 -4.97 -1.65
N LEU A 508 -0.99 -5.86 -2.43
CA LEU A 508 -1.79 -5.47 -3.58
C LEU A 508 -3.14 -4.91 -3.13
N THR A 509 -3.40 -3.64 -3.49
CA THR A 509 -4.75 -3.07 -3.36
C THR A 509 -5.63 -3.49 -4.53
N MET A 510 -6.94 -3.34 -4.37
CA MET A 510 -7.90 -3.63 -5.45
C MET A 510 -7.64 -2.81 -6.72
N GLU A 511 -7.28 -1.53 -6.58
CA GLU A 511 -6.95 -0.70 -7.73
C GLU A 511 -5.72 -1.20 -8.48
N MET A 512 -4.68 -1.62 -7.76
CA MET A 512 -3.47 -2.20 -8.37
C MET A 512 -3.80 -3.46 -9.17
N ARG A 513 -4.58 -4.39 -8.59
CA ARG A 513 -5.03 -5.62 -9.27
C ARG A 513 -5.82 -5.31 -10.54
N LEU A 514 -6.77 -4.38 -10.46
CA LEU A 514 -7.62 -4.02 -11.60
C LEU A 514 -6.80 -3.42 -12.74
N LYS A 515 -5.90 -2.47 -12.45
CA LYS A 515 -5.07 -1.83 -13.50
C LYS A 515 -4.10 -2.81 -14.14
N GLN A 516 -3.49 -3.67 -13.34
CA GLN A 516 -2.62 -4.72 -13.87
C GLN A 516 -3.36 -5.64 -14.85
N GLN A 517 -4.57 -6.07 -14.49
CA GLN A 517 -5.40 -6.90 -15.36
C GLN A 517 -5.81 -6.19 -16.65
N MET A 518 -6.10 -4.88 -16.59
CA MET A 518 -6.32 -4.08 -17.80
C MET A 518 -5.10 -4.13 -18.72
N ALA A 519 -3.89 -3.91 -18.21
CA ALA A 519 -2.68 -3.95 -19.02
C ALA A 519 -2.48 -5.34 -19.66
N ILE A 520 -2.66 -6.42 -18.89
CA ILE A 520 -2.52 -7.79 -19.39
C ILE A 520 -3.53 -8.10 -20.51
N LYS A 521 -4.80 -7.74 -20.33
CA LYS A 521 -5.86 -8.01 -21.34
C LYS A 521 -5.62 -7.26 -22.65
N VAL A 522 -5.18 -6.01 -22.59
CA VAL A 522 -4.88 -5.22 -23.78
C VAL A 522 -3.72 -5.82 -24.58
N ASN A 523 -2.79 -6.48 -23.91
CA ASN A 523 -1.66 -7.14 -24.57
C ASN A 523 -2.06 -8.47 -25.26
N GLY A 524 -3.17 -9.10 -24.86
CA GLY A 524 -3.65 -10.39 -25.39
C GLY A 524 -4.54 -10.29 -26.64
N THR A 525 -5.04 -9.11 -26.99
CA THR A 525 -5.82 -8.88 -28.22
C THR A 525 -4.90 -8.54 -29.38
N ALA A 526 -4.87 -9.39 -30.42
CA ALA A 526 -4.14 -9.13 -31.65
C ALA A 526 -4.51 -7.75 -32.23
N GLU A 527 -3.49 -6.91 -32.51
CA GLU A 527 -3.60 -5.67 -33.29
C GLU A 527 -4.61 -4.61 -32.80
N CYS A 528 -4.99 -4.59 -31.53
CA CYS A 528 -5.67 -3.42 -30.98
C CYS A 528 -4.65 -2.35 -30.59
N ASP A 529 -4.30 -1.47 -31.53
CA ASP A 529 -3.69 -0.18 -31.20
C ASP A 529 -4.65 0.51 -30.23
N TYR A 530 -4.16 0.81 -29.01
CA TYR A 530 -4.93 1.28 -27.84
C TYR A 530 -5.91 2.47 -28.08
N SER A 531 -5.95 3.01 -29.29
CA SER A 531 -6.99 3.89 -29.84
C SER A 531 -8.43 3.35 -29.79
N CYS A 532 -8.62 2.03 -29.68
CA CYS A 532 -9.94 1.38 -29.77
C CYS A 532 -10.58 1.05 -28.41
N ILE A 533 -9.98 1.48 -27.29
CA ILE A 533 -10.49 1.18 -25.94
C ILE A 533 -10.81 2.50 -25.23
N ASP A 534 -12.11 2.77 -25.05
CA ASP A 534 -12.54 3.73 -24.05
C ASP A 534 -12.14 3.18 -22.66
N PRO A 535 -11.44 3.97 -21.82
CA PRO A 535 -10.88 3.47 -20.57
C PRO A 535 -12.01 3.31 -19.54
N VAL A 536 -12.65 2.14 -19.53
CA VAL A 536 -13.51 1.73 -18.43
C VAL A 536 -13.22 0.25 -18.16
N PRO A 537 -12.92 -0.16 -16.91
CA PRO A 537 -12.96 -1.58 -16.56
C PRO A 537 -14.28 -2.18 -17.02
N PRO A 538 -14.32 -3.43 -17.53
CA PRO A 538 -15.58 -4.11 -17.80
C PRO A 538 -16.47 -3.99 -16.56
N SER A 539 -17.75 -3.64 -16.73
CA SER A 539 -18.65 -3.48 -15.58
C SER A 539 -18.55 -4.69 -14.64
N LEU A 540 -18.36 -4.43 -13.35
CA LEU A 540 -18.22 -5.47 -12.31
C LEU A 540 -19.43 -6.41 -12.31
N PHE A 541 -20.59 -5.85 -12.68
CA PHE A 541 -21.83 -6.59 -12.90
C PHE A 541 -22.30 -6.43 -14.35
N VAL A 542 -22.72 -7.54 -14.94
CA VAL A 542 -23.35 -7.61 -16.25
C VAL A 542 -24.82 -7.95 -16.04
N LEU A 543 -25.71 -7.29 -16.77
CA LEU A 543 -27.13 -7.63 -16.75
C LEU A 543 -27.34 -8.92 -17.52
N GLY A 544 -27.80 -9.97 -16.84
CA GLY A 544 -28.20 -11.22 -17.44
C GLY A 544 -29.50 -11.09 -18.23
N GLU A 545 -29.78 -12.08 -19.08
CA GLU A 545 -31.01 -12.13 -19.89
C GLU A 545 -32.29 -12.16 -19.04
N ASP A 546 -32.17 -12.52 -17.77
CA ASP A 546 -33.25 -12.53 -16.76
C ASP A 546 -33.44 -11.17 -16.05
N ASN A 547 -32.83 -10.09 -16.54
CA ASN A 547 -32.79 -8.77 -15.91
C ASN A 547 -32.18 -8.77 -14.49
N THR A 548 -31.42 -9.80 -14.12
CA THR A 548 -30.66 -9.81 -12.88
C THR A 548 -29.20 -9.46 -13.14
N TYR A 549 -28.59 -8.71 -12.23
CA TYR A 549 -27.19 -8.34 -12.34
C TYR A 549 -26.33 -9.49 -11.82
N HIS A 550 -25.53 -10.09 -12.70
CA HIS A 550 -24.55 -11.12 -12.35
C HIS A 550 -23.17 -10.52 -12.28
N PHE A 551 -22.34 -11.03 -11.36
CA PHE A 551 -20.93 -10.69 -11.36
C PHE A 551 -20.30 -11.10 -12.69
N ASN A 552 -19.49 -10.22 -13.27
CA ASN A 552 -18.81 -10.45 -14.53
C ASN A 552 -17.66 -11.43 -14.33
N SER A 553 -18.01 -12.70 -14.07
CA SER A 553 -17.07 -13.76 -13.75
C SER A 553 -16.06 -13.97 -14.87
N GLU A 554 -16.47 -13.91 -16.13
CA GLU A 554 -15.55 -13.98 -17.27
C GLU A 554 -14.49 -12.87 -17.26
N ALA A 555 -14.84 -11.65 -16.83
CA ALA A 555 -13.89 -10.56 -16.73
C ALA A 555 -13.02 -10.59 -15.46
N TYR A 556 -13.50 -11.20 -14.37
CA TYR A 556 -12.91 -11.11 -13.03
C TYR A 556 -12.58 -12.47 -12.38
N GLN A 557 -12.59 -13.57 -13.13
CA GLN A 557 -12.27 -14.90 -12.63
C GLN A 557 -10.84 -14.95 -12.09
N GLY A 558 -10.68 -15.33 -10.81
CA GLY A 558 -9.38 -15.35 -10.14
C GLY A 558 -8.85 -13.97 -9.72
N ILE A 559 -9.61 -12.87 -9.93
CA ILE A 559 -9.23 -11.49 -9.61
C ILE A 559 -9.86 -11.03 -8.29
N LEU A 560 -11.12 -11.44 -8.05
CA LEU A 560 -11.86 -11.21 -6.82
C LEU A 560 -12.29 -12.57 -6.27
N SER A 561 -11.93 -12.85 -5.01
CA SER A 561 -12.45 -14.01 -4.29
C SER A 561 -13.94 -13.84 -4.03
N THR A 562 -14.65 -14.96 -3.87
CA THR A 562 -16.07 -14.94 -3.50
C THR A 562 -16.29 -14.17 -2.18
N ASP A 563 -15.32 -14.20 -1.26
CA ASP A 563 -15.36 -13.44 -0.02
C ASP A 563 -15.20 -11.93 -0.23
N GLU A 564 -14.29 -11.49 -1.11
CA GLU A 564 -14.15 -10.08 -1.48
C GLU A 564 -15.41 -9.56 -2.19
N ILE A 565 -16.04 -10.38 -3.03
CA ILE A 565 -17.33 -10.07 -3.67
C ILE A 565 -18.42 -9.96 -2.62
N ASN A 566 -18.52 -10.93 -1.71
CA ASN A 566 -19.53 -10.94 -0.64
C ASN A 566 -19.37 -9.76 0.32
N GLN A 567 -18.13 -9.38 0.65
CA GLN A 567 -17.84 -8.24 1.51
C GLN A 567 -18.21 -6.92 0.82
N MET A 568 -17.92 -6.78 -0.48
CA MET A 568 -18.28 -5.62 -1.28
C MET A 568 -19.81 -5.51 -1.45
N MET A 569 -20.49 -6.63 -1.71
CA MET A 569 -21.95 -6.68 -1.80
C MET A 569 -22.62 -6.39 -0.45
N SER A 570 -22.08 -6.93 0.65
CA SER A 570 -22.58 -6.65 2.00
C SER A 570 -22.49 -5.16 2.33
N LYS A 571 -21.40 -4.49 1.98
CA LYS A 571 -21.25 -3.03 2.10
C LYS A 571 -22.29 -2.28 1.26
N LEU A 572 -22.45 -2.63 -0.02
CA LEU A 572 -23.46 -2.01 -0.90
C LEU A 572 -24.89 -2.18 -0.39
N TYR A 573 -25.22 -3.33 0.22
CA TYR A 573 -26.53 -3.56 0.83
C TYR A 573 -26.71 -2.78 2.14
N GLN A 574 -25.65 -2.63 2.95
CA GLN A 574 -25.68 -1.86 4.21
C GLN A 574 -25.80 -0.36 3.96
N GLU A 575 -25.05 0.21 3.02
CA GLU A 575 -25.13 1.64 2.64
C GLU A 575 -26.48 2.02 2.00
N ASN A 576 -27.08 1.09 1.26
CA ASN A 576 -28.39 1.28 0.66
C ASN A 576 -29.55 0.88 1.58
N ALA A 577 -29.30 0.29 2.75
CA ALA A 577 -30.35 -0.05 3.71
C ALA A 577 -31.18 1.18 4.17
N PRO A 578 -30.59 2.32 4.57
CA PRO A 578 -31.38 3.50 4.94
C PRO A 578 -32.14 4.11 3.75
N LYS A 579 -31.56 4.07 2.53
CA LYS A 579 -32.23 4.53 1.30
C LYS A 579 -33.39 3.60 0.90
N ASN A 580 -33.23 2.28 1.03
CA ASN A 580 -34.27 1.29 0.80
C ASN A 580 -35.39 1.35 1.84
N ILE A 581 -35.09 1.65 3.10
CA ILE A 581 -36.12 1.92 4.12
C ILE A 581 -36.90 3.20 3.78
N PHE A 582 -36.23 4.24 3.27
CA PHE A 582 -36.88 5.48 2.86
C PHE A 582 -37.76 5.29 1.61
N ILE A 583 -37.29 4.50 0.64
CA ILE A 583 -38.07 4.10 -0.55
C ILE A 583 -39.25 3.21 -0.15
N GLN A 584 -39.05 2.21 0.72
CA GLN A 584 -40.15 1.38 1.24
C GLN A 584 -41.17 2.20 2.04
N LYS A 585 -40.74 3.16 2.87
CA LYS A 585 -41.65 4.08 3.57
C LYS A 585 -42.39 5.00 2.60
N LYS A 586 -41.73 5.46 1.53
CA LYS A 586 -42.33 6.27 0.47
C LYS A 586 -43.34 5.46 -0.35
N GLU A 587 -43.04 4.19 -0.65
CA GLU A 587 -43.95 3.27 -1.34
C GLU A 587 -45.10 2.78 -0.45
N GLN A 588 -44.88 2.56 0.85
CA GLN A 588 -45.95 2.31 1.82
C GLN A 588 -46.86 3.54 1.96
N LYS A 589 -46.32 4.76 2.03
CA LYS A 589 -47.13 6.00 1.98
C LYS A 589 -47.88 6.15 0.66
N ARG A 590 -47.24 5.85 -0.47
CA ARG A 590 -47.86 5.91 -1.80
C ARG A 590 -48.96 4.85 -1.97
N SER A 591 -48.75 3.65 -1.41
CA SER A 591 -49.74 2.56 -1.38
C SER A 591 -50.89 2.85 -0.42
N ALA A 592 -50.64 3.46 0.74
CA ALA A 592 -51.67 3.92 1.66
C ALA A 592 -52.51 5.06 1.04
N MET A 593 -51.87 6.00 0.34
CA MET A 593 -52.54 7.08 -0.38
C MET A 593 -53.34 6.57 -1.60
N LEU A 594 -52.86 5.52 -2.30
CA LEU A 594 -53.63 4.83 -3.35
C LEU A 594 -54.80 4.01 -2.79
N ARG A 595 -54.68 3.40 -1.60
CA ARG A 595 -55.80 2.70 -0.93
C ARG A 595 -56.86 3.69 -0.46
N SER A 596 -56.47 4.87 0.03
CA SER A 596 -57.39 5.96 0.36
C SER A 596 -58.11 6.52 -0.88
N ARG A 597 -57.40 6.70 -2.00
CA ARG A 597 -58.02 7.10 -3.28
C ARG A 597 -58.94 6.02 -3.87
N LYS A 598 -58.61 4.73 -3.77
CA LYS A 598 -59.49 3.63 -4.21
C LYS A 598 -60.71 3.45 -3.31
N GLY A 599 -60.62 3.80 -2.03
CA GLY A 599 -61.79 3.90 -1.13
C GLY A 599 -62.72 5.07 -1.48
N LEU A 600 -62.16 6.20 -1.92
CA LEU A 600 -62.93 7.38 -2.33
C LEU A 600 -63.60 7.24 -3.72
N VAL A 601 -63.03 6.44 -4.62
CA VAL A 601 -63.58 6.20 -5.97
C VAL A 601 -64.67 5.11 -5.98
N LYS A 602 -64.77 4.26 -4.94
CA LYS A 602 -65.80 3.22 -4.83
C LYS A 602 -67.11 3.67 -4.16
N ALA A 603 -67.21 4.91 -3.70
CA ALA A 603 -68.42 5.45 -3.06
C ALA A 603 -69.27 6.37 -3.97
N ASN A 604 -68.81 6.68 -5.19
CA ASN A 604 -69.44 7.69 -6.07
C ASN A 604 -70.00 7.12 -7.39
N SER A 605 -70.64 5.95 -7.37
CA SER A 605 -71.48 5.52 -8.49
C SER A 605 -72.55 4.49 -8.08
N LEU A 606 -73.53 4.93 -7.29
CA LEU A 606 -74.86 4.33 -7.24
C LEU A 606 -75.79 5.34 -6.56
N ASN A 607 -76.51 6.11 -7.37
CA ASN A 607 -77.97 6.20 -7.25
C ASN A 607 -78.52 7.10 -8.36
N GLN A 608 -79.28 6.47 -9.25
CA GLN A 608 -80.27 7.12 -10.08
C GLN A 608 -81.39 7.65 -9.16
N CYS A 609 -81.69 8.94 -9.31
CA CYS A 609 -82.98 9.58 -8.99
C CYS A 609 -84.12 8.87 -9.77
N PRO A 610 -85.43 9.01 -9.41
CA PRO A 610 -86.03 10.29 -8.99
C PRO A 610 -87.24 10.26 -8.03
N ALA A 611 -87.48 11.39 -7.34
CA ALA A 611 -88.75 12.15 -7.31
C ALA A 611 -88.78 13.13 -6.12
N THR A 612 -89.10 14.39 -6.44
CA THR A 612 -89.39 15.57 -5.58
C THR A 612 -90.62 15.40 -4.67
N PRO A 613 -91.02 16.39 -3.83
CA PRO A 613 -90.30 17.44 -3.05
C PRO A 613 -90.73 17.43 -1.56
N THR A 614 -90.13 18.25 -0.68
CA THR A 614 -90.82 19.18 0.24
C THR A 614 -89.86 19.84 1.22
N SER A 615 -90.28 21.02 1.64
CA SER A 615 -89.62 22.10 2.34
C SER A 615 -89.53 21.90 3.85
N ASP A 616 -88.75 22.84 4.42
CA ASP A 616 -88.95 23.50 5.71
C ASP A 616 -88.08 23.09 6.91
N GLU A 617 -87.33 24.13 7.30
CA GLU A 617 -87.25 24.68 8.64
C GLU A 617 -86.30 24.08 9.68
N GLN A 618 -85.32 24.95 10.00
CA GLN A 618 -84.99 25.44 11.34
C GLN A 618 -84.46 24.42 12.36
N GLN A 619 -83.17 24.61 12.68
CA GLN A 619 -82.65 25.07 14.00
C GLN A 619 -83.14 24.34 15.28
N PRO A 620 -82.49 24.50 16.47
CA PRO A 620 -81.36 25.37 16.80
C PRO A 620 -80.29 24.74 17.72
N GLU A 621 -79.35 25.62 18.12
CA GLU A 621 -78.70 25.76 19.44
C GLU A 621 -77.70 24.68 19.90
N GLN A 622 -76.41 24.99 20.06
CA GLN A 622 -75.72 25.94 20.97
C GLN A 622 -75.55 25.44 22.42
N GLN A 623 -74.30 25.62 22.86
CA GLN A 623 -73.82 25.80 24.24
C GLN A 623 -73.84 24.51 25.10
N GLN A 624 -72.74 24.06 25.69
CA GLN A 624 -71.63 24.79 26.32
C GLN A 624 -70.31 24.03 26.19
#